data_AF-A0A0F8Y330-F1
#
_entry.id   AF-A0A0F8Y330-F1
#
_cell.length_a   1.000
_cell.length_b   1.000
_cell.length_c   1.000
_cell.angle_alpha   90.00
_cell.angle_beta   90.00
_cell.angle_gamma   90.00
#
_symmetry.space_group_name_H-M   'P 1'
#
loop_
_entity.id
_entity.type
_entity.pdbx_description
1 polymer ?
#
loop_
_entity_poly.entity_id
_entity_poly.type
_entity_poly.pdbx_seq_one_letter_code
_entity_poly.pdbx_strand_id
1 'polypeptide(L)'
;FLSNELSNSKIELLESAKDKKEILEIAKARGINLKNNRDLSGFKSVYTIANVKDGNGQRLPKAKLLKALPTIIGKPVNINHDRRYVVGSYIDYKFVKKTGQVITYGVFYKSNFGQEWAAAKQYLSEGSLGMSSEIWCPEKNTKKLEDGSFELLEMELAGGALVYPPERPAVKGADVLAIARKKMDENSDVDLLYASKYKDGDLLYAGATTDVAEKVEAPVEKEVVTVEKPTIIDSKIKCGHCSEEFVPTELGMIKCPKCFAIVDKAGKMIYPPQIFDFHINCKHCHVSNWLKTKAGDESIEVRCMTCSREYELIFAKVKEKSVISDMCLFVYATAKNCDQCGHSNQITGISGVMSRSITCKKCGLEFDIDLEKDDAKRIIKSVKEIIKSKDIA
;
A
#
# COMPACT_ATOMS: atom_id res chain seq x y z
N PHE A 1 24.66 37.64 12.20
CA PHE A 1 25.50 36.77 11.36
C PHE A 1 24.84 35.40 11.14
N LEU A 2 23.67 35.37 10.51
CA LEU A 2 23.05 34.15 9.96
C LEU A 2 22.42 34.54 8.62
N SER A 3 23.27 34.72 7.61
CA SER A 3 22.86 35.05 6.24
C SER A 3 22.70 33.77 5.42
N ASN A 4 21.47 33.54 4.95
CA ASN A 4 21.15 33.10 3.58
C ASN A 4 21.67 31.75 3.02
N GLU A 5 21.58 30.63 3.74
CA GLU A 5 21.77 29.28 3.13
C GLU A 5 20.65 28.28 3.40
N LEU A 6 19.46 28.75 3.78
CA LEU A 6 18.27 27.89 3.96
C LEU A 6 17.26 28.11 2.83
N SER A 7 17.69 27.87 1.59
CA SER A 7 16.77 27.59 0.49
C SER A 7 17.31 26.47 -0.39
N ASN A 8 17.04 25.22 -0.02
CA ASN A 8 17.64 24.06 -0.67
C ASN A 8 16.66 22.89 -0.86
N SER A 9 15.35 23.13 -1.07
CA SER A 9 14.59 22.10 -1.81
C SER A 9 14.79 22.33 -3.28
N LYS A 10 15.43 21.36 -3.93
CA LYS A 10 15.62 21.34 -5.36
C LYS A 10 14.91 20.10 -5.87
N ILE A 11 13.94 20.30 -6.74
CA ILE A 11 13.34 19.21 -7.53
C ILE A 11 13.99 19.23 -8.90
N GLU A 12 14.31 18.04 -9.42
CA GLU A 12 14.68 17.84 -10.80
C GLU A 12 13.78 16.75 -11.40
N LEU A 13 13.12 17.05 -12.52
CA LEU A 13 12.33 16.09 -13.27
C LEU A 13 13.21 15.45 -14.35
N LEU A 14 13.07 14.15 -14.62
CA LEU A 14 13.94 13.41 -15.56
C LEU A 14 14.12 14.11 -16.91
N GLU A 15 13.06 14.71 -17.46
CA GLU A 15 13.08 15.40 -18.75
C GLU A 15 13.92 16.70 -18.74
N SER A 16 14.12 17.33 -17.57
CA SER A 16 14.86 18.60 -17.42
C SER A 16 16.06 18.51 -16.46
N ALA A 17 16.27 17.37 -15.79
CA ALA A 17 17.31 17.17 -14.80
C ALA A 17 18.70 17.29 -15.42
N LYS A 18 19.67 17.79 -14.65
CA LYS A 18 21.09 17.70 -15.03
C LYS A 18 21.61 16.28 -14.79
N ASP A 19 21.09 15.62 -13.75
CA ASP A 19 21.50 14.30 -13.32
C ASP A 19 20.60 13.18 -13.89
N LYS A 20 20.17 13.29 -15.17
CA LYS A 20 19.27 12.31 -15.80
C LYS A 20 19.79 10.88 -15.67
N LYS A 21 21.10 10.69 -15.83
CA LYS A 21 21.77 9.39 -15.75
C LYS A 21 21.54 8.74 -14.38
N GLU A 22 21.67 9.50 -13.29
CA GLU A 22 21.48 9.00 -11.94
C GLU A 22 20.04 8.54 -11.69
N ILE A 23 19.04 9.33 -12.11
CA ILE A 23 17.62 8.97 -11.98
C ILE A 23 17.33 7.67 -12.76
N LEU A 24 17.86 7.54 -13.98
CA LEU A 24 17.71 6.34 -14.81
C LEU A 24 18.37 5.11 -14.18
N GLU A 25 19.58 5.25 -13.64
CA GLU A 25 20.32 4.16 -13.01
C GLU A 25 19.64 3.66 -11.74
N ILE A 26 19.17 4.56 -10.88
CA ILE A 26 18.42 4.21 -9.67
C ILE A 26 17.11 3.52 -10.02
N ALA A 27 16.35 4.06 -10.97
CA ALA A 27 15.12 3.42 -11.42
C ALA A 27 15.36 2.03 -12.00
N LYS A 28 16.41 1.88 -12.83
CA LYS A 28 16.80 0.59 -13.42
C LYS A 28 17.20 -0.41 -12.33
N ALA A 29 17.94 0.01 -11.30
CA ALA A 29 18.31 -0.84 -10.16
C ALA A 29 17.08 -1.35 -9.38
N ARG A 30 15.96 -0.63 -9.46
CA ARG A 30 14.66 -1.02 -8.89
C ARG A 30 13.74 -1.72 -9.89
N GLY A 31 14.25 -2.12 -11.06
CA GLY A 31 13.48 -2.81 -12.10
C GLY A 31 12.55 -1.91 -12.92
N ILE A 32 12.64 -0.59 -12.78
CA ILE A 32 11.78 0.39 -13.46
C ILE A 32 12.52 0.95 -14.67
N ASN A 33 11.99 0.66 -15.86
CA ASN A 33 12.52 1.23 -17.10
C ASN A 33 11.90 2.60 -17.40
N LEU A 34 12.60 3.68 -17.05
CA LEU A 34 12.18 5.05 -17.37
C LEU A 34 12.65 5.53 -18.75
N LYS A 35 13.54 4.79 -19.43
CA LYS A 35 14.08 5.21 -20.72
C LYS A 35 12.98 5.15 -21.78
N ASN A 36 12.66 6.31 -22.37
CA ASN A 36 11.59 6.46 -23.37
C ASN A 36 10.22 5.97 -22.88
N ASN A 37 9.98 5.99 -21.56
CA ASN A 37 8.73 5.53 -20.97
C ASN A 37 7.63 6.60 -21.14
N ARG A 38 6.49 6.19 -21.72
CA ARG A 38 5.34 7.05 -21.98
C ARG A 38 4.49 7.25 -20.72
N ASP A 39 4.41 6.24 -19.87
CA ASP A 39 3.54 6.20 -18.69
C ASP A 39 4.19 6.79 -17.45
N LEU A 40 5.51 6.65 -17.31
CA LEU A 40 6.27 7.04 -16.12
C LEU A 40 7.34 8.08 -16.42
N SER A 41 7.56 9.00 -15.48
CA SER A 41 8.78 9.81 -15.42
C SER A 41 9.41 9.71 -14.04
N GLY A 42 10.72 9.93 -13.95
CA GLY A 42 11.44 9.97 -12.69
C GLY A 42 11.61 11.39 -12.18
N PHE A 43 11.78 11.55 -10.88
CA PHE A 43 12.21 12.82 -10.29
C PHE A 43 13.22 12.58 -9.17
N LYS A 44 14.04 13.59 -8.91
CA LYS A 44 14.99 13.70 -7.80
C LYS A 44 14.59 14.91 -6.98
N SER A 45 14.57 14.79 -5.66
CA SER A 45 14.24 15.93 -4.79
C SER A 45 15.01 15.89 -3.48
N VAL A 46 15.32 17.06 -2.93
CA VAL A 46 15.74 17.15 -1.52
C VAL A 46 14.48 17.05 -0.67
N TYR A 47 14.35 15.95 0.06
CA TYR A 47 13.17 15.63 0.87
C TYR A 47 13.18 16.38 2.20
N THR A 48 14.32 16.36 2.90
CA THR A 48 14.50 17.06 4.18
C THR A 48 15.98 17.20 4.54
N ILE A 49 16.29 17.92 5.62
CA ILE A 49 17.66 18.13 6.14
C ILE A 49 17.70 17.79 7.63
N ALA A 50 18.57 16.87 8.02
CA ALA A 50 18.73 16.44 9.40
C ALA A 50 19.19 17.58 10.33
N ASN A 51 18.70 17.58 11.57
CA ASN A 51 19.04 18.51 12.66
C ASN A 51 18.73 20.00 12.39
N VAL A 52 18.18 20.34 11.23
CA VAL A 52 17.77 21.70 10.86
C VAL A 52 16.30 21.90 11.23
N LYS A 53 15.98 23.10 11.75
CA LYS A 53 14.61 23.51 12.06
C LYS A 53 13.86 23.80 10.75
N ASP A 54 12.75 23.12 10.50
CA ASP A 54 11.86 23.44 9.38
C ASP A 54 10.90 24.60 9.73
N GLY A 55 10.02 25.00 8.80
CA GLY A 55 9.06 26.07 9.04
C GLY A 55 7.90 25.69 9.95
N ASN A 56 7.73 24.40 10.27
CA ASN A 56 6.83 23.92 11.33
C ASN A 56 7.51 23.92 12.70
N GLY A 57 8.80 24.28 12.77
CA GLY A 57 9.58 24.23 14.00
C GLY A 57 10.04 22.84 14.39
N GLN A 58 9.98 21.87 13.49
CA GLN A 58 10.45 20.50 13.70
C GLN A 58 11.95 20.41 13.43
N ARG A 59 12.65 19.60 14.22
CA ARG A 59 14.02 19.16 13.96
C ARG A 59 14.03 17.65 13.87
N LEU A 60 14.76 17.11 12.89
CA LEU A 60 14.84 15.67 12.65
C LEU A 60 16.22 15.16 13.12
N PRO A 61 16.34 14.56 14.32
CA PRO A 61 17.61 14.03 14.79
C PRO A 61 18.19 13.04 13.78
N LYS A 62 19.41 13.29 13.29
CA LYS A 62 20.06 12.51 12.22
C LYS A 62 19.97 10.99 12.44
N ALA A 63 20.30 10.51 13.64
CA ALA A 63 20.29 9.09 13.95
C ALA A 63 18.88 8.48 13.82
N LYS A 64 17.86 9.19 14.31
CA LYS A 64 16.46 8.75 14.23
C LYS A 64 15.96 8.81 12.78
N LEU A 65 16.35 9.84 12.03
CA LEU A 65 15.97 10.00 10.63
C LEU A 65 16.55 8.87 9.78
N LEU A 66 17.85 8.58 9.92
CA LEU A 66 18.51 7.48 9.22
C LEU A 66 17.83 6.12 9.47
N LYS A 67 17.32 5.88 10.69
CA LYS A 67 16.55 4.67 11.01
C LYS A 67 15.19 4.63 10.30
N ALA A 68 14.53 5.77 10.13
CA ALA A 68 13.23 5.86 9.48
C ALA A 68 13.30 5.89 7.94
N LEU A 69 14.40 6.38 7.36
CA LEU A 69 14.56 6.55 5.90
C LEU A 69 14.21 5.33 5.05
N PRO A 70 14.58 4.08 5.40
CA PRO A 70 14.20 2.90 4.62
C PRO A 70 12.70 2.81 4.33
N THR A 71 11.86 3.33 5.22
CA THR A 71 10.40 3.26 5.11
C THR A 71 9.81 4.20 4.06
N ILE A 72 10.59 5.12 3.48
CA ILE A 72 10.11 6.04 2.44
C ILE A 72 9.85 5.33 1.11
N ILE A 73 10.52 4.20 0.84
CA ILE A 73 10.39 3.47 -0.43
C ILE A 73 8.97 2.91 -0.55
N GLY A 74 8.31 3.20 -1.67
CA GLY A 74 6.91 2.84 -1.92
C GLY A 74 5.90 3.82 -1.32
N LYS A 75 6.32 4.81 -0.53
CA LYS A 75 5.40 5.82 0.02
C LYS A 75 4.88 6.75 -1.07
N PRO A 76 3.63 7.23 -0.93
CA PRO A 76 2.98 8.03 -1.95
C PRO A 76 3.62 9.41 -2.10
N VAL A 77 3.55 9.92 -3.32
CA VAL A 77 3.83 11.31 -3.67
C VAL A 77 2.50 11.91 -4.10
N ASN A 78 2.00 12.89 -3.36
CA ASN A 78 0.75 13.58 -3.65
C ASN A 78 0.99 15.01 -4.14
N ILE A 79 -0.08 15.74 -4.45
CA ILE A 79 -0.03 17.18 -4.74
C ILE A 79 -0.69 17.92 -3.59
N ASN A 80 -0.04 18.98 -3.10
CA ASN A 80 -0.60 19.91 -2.12
C ASN A 80 -1.15 19.24 -0.86
N HIS A 81 -0.49 18.16 -0.42
CA HIS A 81 -0.88 17.39 0.76
C HIS A 81 -2.29 16.76 0.67
N ASP A 82 -2.96 16.72 -0.50
CA ASP A 82 -4.18 15.94 -0.68
C ASP A 82 -3.80 14.46 -0.87
N ARG A 83 -3.85 13.70 0.22
CA ARG A 83 -3.52 12.26 0.23
C ARG A 83 -4.43 11.41 -0.67
N ARG A 84 -5.55 11.94 -1.15
CA ARG A 84 -6.40 11.24 -2.14
C ARG A 84 -5.86 11.43 -3.56
N TYR A 85 -4.96 12.37 -3.76
CA TYR A 85 -4.41 12.74 -5.06
C TYR A 85 -2.94 12.33 -5.20
N VAL A 86 -2.72 11.01 -5.22
CA VAL A 86 -1.40 10.39 -5.34
C VAL A 86 -1.00 10.29 -6.80
N VAL A 87 0.06 11.02 -7.18
CA VAL A 87 0.57 11.13 -8.55
C VAL A 87 1.86 10.34 -8.77
N GLY A 88 2.38 9.70 -7.73
CA GLY A 88 3.64 8.99 -7.80
C GLY A 88 3.97 8.21 -6.53
N SER A 89 5.18 7.67 -6.50
CA SER A 89 5.76 7.02 -5.33
C SER A 89 7.27 7.19 -5.29
N TYR A 90 7.85 7.16 -4.09
CA TYR A 90 9.30 7.11 -3.93
C TYR A 90 9.83 5.71 -4.22
N ILE A 91 10.98 5.64 -4.88
CA ILE A 91 11.62 4.39 -5.29
C ILE A 91 12.98 4.19 -4.62
N ASP A 92 13.62 5.26 -4.16
CA ASP A 92 14.91 5.20 -3.48
C ASP A 92 15.22 6.50 -2.72
N TYR A 93 16.30 6.47 -1.92
CA TYR A 93 16.83 7.64 -1.25
C TYR A 93 18.36 7.57 -1.08
N LYS A 94 18.97 8.73 -0.84
CA LYS A 94 20.37 8.89 -0.44
C LYS A 94 20.46 9.87 0.72
N PHE A 95 21.32 9.57 1.68
CA PHE A 95 21.70 10.52 2.71
C PHE A 95 23.09 11.10 2.43
N VAL A 96 23.17 12.43 2.34
CA VAL A 96 24.42 13.16 2.09
C VAL A 96 25.03 13.54 3.43
N LYS A 97 26.05 12.80 3.88
CA LYS A 97 26.61 12.96 5.24
C LYS A 97 27.08 14.37 5.56
N LYS A 98 27.69 15.05 4.58
CA LYS A 98 28.28 16.38 4.75
C LYS A 98 27.24 17.47 5.00
N THR A 99 26.12 17.43 4.28
CA THR A 99 25.07 18.47 4.37
C THR A 99 23.89 18.04 5.24
N GLY A 100 23.82 16.77 5.63
CA GLY A 100 22.67 16.20 6.35
C GLY A 100 21.42 16.09 5.49
N GLN A 101 21.52 16.30 4.18
CA GLN A 101 20.39 16.26 3.26
C GLN A 101 19.95 14.83 2.97
N VAL A 102 18.64 14.65 2.91
CA VAL A 102 18.00 13.46 2.36
C VAL A 102 17.59 13.79 0.92
N ILE A 103 18.17 13.08 -0.03
CA ILE A 103 17.75 13.11 -1.43
C ILE A 103 16.83 11.91 -1.66
N THR A 104 15.63 12.14 -2.19
CA THR A 104 14.71 11.07 -2.59
C THR A 104 14.58 11.02 -4.10
N TYR A 105 14.36 9.81 -4.60
CA TYR A 105 14.08 9.53 -6.01
C TYR A 105 12.69 8.92 -6.07
N GLY A 106 11.87 9.39 -7.00
CA GLY A 106 10.52 8.87 -7.18
C GLY A 106 10.13 8.76 -8.64
N VAL A 107 8.97 8.16 -8.86
CA VAL A 107 8.31 8.07 -10.15
C VAL A 107 7.00 8.83 -10.12
N PHE A 108 6.66 9.45 -11.25
CA PHE A 108 5.41 10.16 -11.51
C PHE A 108 4.61 9.40 -12.57
N TYR A 109 3.32 9.16 -12.33
CA TYR A 109 2.41 8.40 -13.19
C TYR A 109 1.81 9.30 -14.30
N LYS A 110 2.63 9.68 -15.29
CA LYS A 110 2.27 10.64 -16.35
C LYS A 110 1.02 10.27 -17.14
N SER A 111 0.80 8.99 -17.44
CA SER A 111 -0.35 8.58 -18.26
C SER A 111 -1.68 8.73 -17.51
N ASN A 112 -1.66 8.60 -16.18
CA ASN A 112 -2.83 8.81 -15.33
C ASN A 112 -3.04 10.29 -14.97
N PHE A 113 -1.96 11.08 -14.89
CA PHE A 113 -1.95 12.46 -14.42
C PHE A 113 -1.25 13.41 -15.40
N GLY A 114 -1.68 13.38 -16.66
CA GLY A 114 -1.02 14.12 -17.74
C GLY A 114 -1.09 15.64 -17.58
N GLN A 115 -2.19 16.17 -17.03
CA GLN A 115 -2.37 17.60 -16.78
C GLN A 115 -1.47 18.08 -15.64
N GLU A 116 -1.45 17.31 -14.56
CA GLU A 116 -0.63 17.56 -13.37
C GLU A 116 0.85 17.47 -13.73
N TRP A 117 1.22 16.54 -14.60
CA TRP A 117 2.57 16.43 -15.12
C TRP A 117 2.98 17.65 -15.95
N ALA A 118 2.09 18.15 -16.81
CA ALA A 118 2.34 19.37 -17.56
C ALA A 118 2.54 20.57 -16.62
N ALA A 119 1.68 20.69 -15.60
CA ALA A 119 1.79 21.72 -14.57
C ALA A 119 3.09 21.59 -13.76
N ALA A 120 3.49 20.38 -13.35
CA ALA A 120 4.75 20.12 -12.65
C ALA A 120 5.95 20.66 -13.44
N LYS A 121 6.00 20.37 -14.75
CA LYS A 121 7.07 20.87 -15.62
C LYS A 121 7.05 22.39 -15.73
N GLN A 122 5.87 22.99 -15.85
CA GLN A 122 5.72 24.44 -15.91
C GLN A 122 6.23 25.08 -14.61
N TYR A 123 5.70 24.66 -13.45
CA TYR A 123 6.11 25.19 -12.16
C TYR A 123 7.60 24.94 -11.86
N LEU A 124 8.15 23.80 -12.30
CA LEU A 124 9.59 23.57 -12.20
C LEU A 124 10.37 24.59 -13.03
N SER A 125 9.94 24.87 -14.27
CA SER A 125 10.61 25.83 -15.15
C SER A 125 10.54 27.27 -14.63
N GLU A 126 9.48 27.60 -13.88
CA GLU A 126 9.29 28.88 -13.20
C GLU A 126 10.02 28.98 -11.85
N GLY A 127 10.50 27.85 -11.32
CA GLY A 127 11.02 27.79 -9.95
C GLY A 127 9.93 27.88 -8.86
N SER A 128 8.69 27.58 -9.19
CA SER A 128 7.57 27.64 -8.25
C SER A 128 7.13 26.27 -7.72
N LEU A 129 7.71 25.18 -8.24
CA LEU A 129 7.45 23.82 -7.75
C LEU A 129 8.28 23.51 -6.49
N GLY A 130 7.61 23.18 -5.39
CA GLY A 130 8.24 22.77 -4.12
C GLY A 130 8.08 21.28 -3.80
N MET A 131 8.89 20.78 -2.88
CA MET A 131 8.71 19.46 -2.23
C MET A 131 8.49 19.68 -0.74
N SER A 132 7.47 19.04 -0.19
CA SER A 132 7.19 19.02 1.24
C SER A 132 7.25 17.58 1.77
N SER A 133 7.92 17.37 2.89
CA SER A 133 8.01 16.05 3.54
C SER A 133 6.81 15.84 4.45
N GLU A 134 6.24 14.63 4.42
CA GLU A 134 5.19 14.22 5.35
C GLU A 134 5.77 13.27 6.39
N ILE A 135 6.20 13.85 7.51
CA ILE A 135 6.80 13.13 8.63
C ILE A 135 5.86 13.25 9.83
N TRP A 136 5.43 12.11 10.35
CA TRP A 136 4.60 12.05 11.54
C TRP A 136 5.43 11.60 12.74
N CYS A 137 5.06 12.10 13.92
CA CYS A 137 5.65 11.72 15.20
C CYS A 137 4.56 11.84 16.27
N PRO A 138 4.31 10.79 17.09
CA PRO A 138 3.41 10.91 18.23
C PRO A 138 3.86 12.05 19.15
N GLU A 139 2.92 12.84 19.68
CA GLU A 139 3.26 13.98 20.56
C GLU A 139 4.13 13.58 21.76
N LYS A 140 3.83 12.41 22.36
CA LYS A 140 4.61 11.81 23.46
C LYS A 140 6.08 11.53 23.12
N ASN A 141 6.38 11.42 21.83
CA ASN A 141 7.71 11.15 21.28
C ASN A 141 8.34 12.40 20.66
N THR A 142 7.87 13.59 21.04
CA THR A 142 8.50 14.86 20.70
C THR A 142 9.24 15.42 21.92
N LYS A 143 10.38 16.08 21.68
CA LYS A 143 11.12 16.79 22.73
C LYS A 143 11.18 18.27 22.40
N LYS A 144 10.52 19.10 23.20
CA LYS A 144 10.59 20.56 23.08
C LYS A 144 11.98 21.06 23.47
N LEU A 145 12.52 21.98 22.68
CA LEU A 145 13.81 22.64 22.89
C LEU A 145 13.62 24.06 23.42
N GLU A 146 14.70 24.63 23.96
CA GLU A 146 14.70 25.99 24.54
C GLU A 146 14.34 27.08 23.53
N ASP A 147 14.68 26.88 22.24
CA ASP A 147 14.36 27.80 21.14
C ASP A 147 12.90 27.68 20.63
N GLY A 148 12.07 26.92 21.34
CA GLY A 148 10.68 26.65 20.99
C GLY A 148 10.47 25.66 19.84
N SER A 149 11.54 25.14 19.23
CA SER A 149 11.46 24.02 18.28
C SER A 149 11.24 22.69 19.00
N PHE A 150 10.98 21.62 18.26
CA PHE A 150 10.84 20.29 18.83
C PHE A 150 11.54 19.22 17.98
N GLU A 151 12.23 18.30 18.65
CA GLU A 151 12.87 17.14 18.04
C GLU A 151 11.86 15.99 17.91
N LEU A 152 11.85 15.33 16.75
CA LEU A 152 11.05 14.12 16.54
C LEU A 152 11.87 12.89 16.95
N LEU A 153 11.50 12.23 18.05
CA LEU A 153 12.25 11.08 18.57
C LEU A 153 11.85 9.75 17.92
N GLU A 154 10.64 9.67 17.38
CA GLU A 154 10.10 8.52 16.65
C GLU A 154 9.39 9.01 15.38
N MET A 155 10.02 8.79 14.22
CA MET A 155 9.54 9.31 12.93
C MET A 155 8.88 8.21 12.11
N GLU A 156 7.68 8.50 11.61
CA GLU A 156 7.02 7.75 10.55
C GLU A 156 7.03 8.59 9.27
N LEU A 157 7.69 8.09 8.22
CA LEU A 157 7.67 8.74 6.91
C LEU A 157 6.41 8.32 6.16
N ALA A 158 5.44 9.24 6.05
CA ALA A 158 4.14 8.97 5.44
C ALA A 158 4.16 9.17 3.92
N GLY A 159 5.16 9.86 3.38
CA GLY A 159 5.28 10.20 1.97
C GLY A 159 5.76 11.63 1.79
N GLY A 160 5.31 12.27 0.71
CA GLY A 160 5.62 13.67 0.44
C GLY A 160 4.67 14.28 -0.56
N ALA A 161 4.72 15.61 -0.67
CA ALA A 161 3.86 16.38 -1.54
C ALA A 161 4.69 17.21 -2.52
N LEU A 162 4.33 17.15 -3.79
CA LEU A 162 4.66 18.22 -4.73
C LEU A 162 3.78 19.42 -4.39
N VAL A 163 4.40 20.56 -4.08
CA VAL A 163 3.70 21.77 -3.69
C VAL A 163 3.60 22.68 -4.90
N TYR A 164 2.38 22.87 -5.37
CA TYR A 164 2.01 23.72 -6.49
C TYR A 164 1.50 25.07 -5.94
N PRO A 165 1.81 26.19 -6.60
CA PRO A 165 1.29 27.51 -6.20
C PRO A 165 -0.25 27.54 -6.11
N PRO A 166 -0.84 28.34 -5.21
CA PRO A 166 -0.21 29.33 -4.32
C PRO A 166 0.33 28.75 -2.99
N GLU A 167 0.24 27.44 -2.78
CA GLU A 167 0.71 26.81 -1.55
C GLU A 167 2.24 26.89 -1.43
N ARG A 168 2.74 26.87 -0.19
CA ARG A 168 4.17 26.95 0.12
C ARG A 168 4.60 25.75 0.95
N PRO A 169 5.76 25.16 0.68
CA PRO A 169 6.28 24.04 1.44
C PRO A 169 6.62 24.46 2.88
N ALA A 170 6.48 23.52 3.80
CA ALA A 170 6.75 23.76 5.22
C ALA A 170 8.21 24.11 5.51
N VAL A 171 9.16 23.58 4.74
CA VAL A 171 10.58 23.96 4.88
C VAL A 171 10.78 25.32 4.19
N LYS A 172 11.00 26.39 4.96
CA LYS A 172 11.28 27.73 4.39
C LYS A 172 12.48 27.64 3.44
N GLY A 173 12.29 28.05 2.18
CA GLY A 173 13.29 27.90 1.12
C GLY A 173 13.27 26.54 0.39
N ALA A 174 12.23 25.75 0.60
CA ALA A 174 11.84 24.69 -0.32
C ALA A 174 11.01 25.20 -1.52
N ASP A 175 10.72 26.50 -1.56
CA ASP A 175 10.35 27.20 -2.78
C ASP A 175 11.58 27.30 -3.68
N VAL A 176 11.50 26.92 -4.96
CA VAL A 176 12.60 27.14 -5.93
C VAL A 176 12.65 28.62 -6.38
N LEU A 177 12.54 29.56 -5.44
CA LEU A 177 12.47 30.98 -5.77
C LEU A 177 13.72 31.43 -6.53
N ALA A 178 13.53 31.87 -7.78
CA ALA A 178 13.99 33.12 -8.40
C ALA A 178 15.21 33.89 -7.82
N ILE A 179 16.19 33.19 -7.26
CA ILE A 179 17.46 33.73 -6.73
C ILE A 179 18.56 33.68 -7.81
N ALA A 180 18.20 33.39 -9.07
CA ALA A 180 19.11 33.47 -10.21
C ALA A 180 19.11 34.85 -10.92
N ARG A 181 18.24 35.81 -10.55
CA ARG A 181 18.12 37.09 -11.27
C ARG A 181 18.44 38.36 -10.48
N LYS A 182 18.77 38.28 -9.18
CA LYS A 182 19.05 39.49 -8.37
C LYS A 182 20.44 39.55 -7.74
N LYS A 183 21.37 38.71 -8.20
CA LYS A 183 22.81 38.74 -7.82
C LYS A 183 23.74 38.61 -9.04
N MET A 184 23.38 39.27 -10.14
CA MET A 184 24.28 39.39 -11.30
C MET A 184 25.06 40.71 -11.32
N ASP A 185 24.80 41.63 -10.39
CA ASP A 185 25.62 42.81 -10.23
C ASP A 185 26.41 42.70 -8.93
N GLU A 186 27.72 42.88 -9.07
CA GLU A 186 28.74 43.09 -8.03
C GLU A 186 29.51 41.82 -7.55
N ASN A 187 30.51 41.48 -8.37
CA ASN A 187 31.86 41.03 -8.03
C ASN A 187 32.11 39.70 -7.28
N SER A 188 32.80 38.85 -8.05
CA SER A 188 34.00 38.05 -7.74
C SER A 188 33.82 36.53 -7.66
N ASP A 189 34.59 35.85 -8.51
CA ASP A 189 34.92 34.42 -8.60
C ASP A 189 34.34 33.50 -7.52
N VAL A 190 33.12 32.99 -7.74
CA VAL A 190 32.67 31.78 -7.04
C VAL A 190 32.28 30.75 -8.08
N ASP A 191 33.17 29.77 -8.23
CA ASP A 191 32.92 28.48 -8.86
C ASP A 191 31.53 27.96 -8.49
N LEU A 192 30.67 27.81 -9.50
CA LEU A 192 29.41 27.09 -9.37
C LEU A 192 29.72 25.62 -9.04
N LEU A 193 29.66 25.30 -7.75
CA LEU A 193 29.95 23.96 -7.22
C LEU A 193 28.87 22.98 -7.66
N TYR A 194 29.20 22.19 -8.68
CA TYR A 194 28.45 21.02 -9.11
C TYR A 194 28.31 19.98 -7.99
N ALA A 195 27.17 19.29 -7.98
CA ALA A 195 26.86 18.16 -7.10
C ALA A 195 27.62 16.86 -7.46
N SER A 196 28.88 16.98 -7.92
CA SER A 196 29.80 15.85 -8.15
C SER A 196 30.77 15.63 -6.99
N LYS A 197 30.61 16.33 -5.85
CA LYS A 197 31.62 16.43 -4.79
C LYS A 197 31.63 15.32 -3.73
N TYR A 198 30.67 14.40 -3.75
CA TYR A 198 30.61 13.35 -2.74
C TYR A 198 31.35 12.11 -3.22
N LYS A 199 32.35 11.70 -2.45
CA LYS A 199 33.02 10.42 -2.68
C LYS A 199 32.10 9.31 -2.17
N ASP A 200 32.24 8.08 -2.68
CA ASP A 200 31.36 6.96 -2.30
C ASP A 200 31.26 6.71 -0.78
N GLY A 201 32.31 7.04 -0.01
CA GLY A 201 32.29 6.96 1.46
C GLY A 201 31.38 7.97 2.17
N ASP A 202 30.97 9.05 1.49
CA ASP A 202 30.11 10.11 2.03
C ASP A 202 28.61 9.82 1.88
N LEU A 203 28.26 8.76 1.15
CA LEU A 203 26.89 8.43 0.75
C LEU A 203 26.41 7.16 1.45
N LEU A 204 25.15 7.17 1.91
CA LEU A 204 24.44 5.98 2.37
C LEU A 204 23.31 5.68 1.40
N TYR A 205 23.23 4.44 0.94
CA TYR A 205 22.24 3.94 -0.01
C TYR A 205 21.27 2.96 0.66
N ALA A 206 20.04 2.91 0.16
CA ALA A 206 19.07 1.91 0.59
C ALA A 206 19.51 0.50 0.16
N GLY A 207 19.80 -0.36 1.14
CA GLY A 207 20.27 -1.73 0.93
C GLY A 207 21.74 -1.98 1.30
N ALA A 208 22.49 -0.94 1.67
CA ALA A 208 23.77 -1.14 2.35
C ALA A 208 23.50 -1.58 3.80
N THR A 209 23.77 -2.85 4.12
CA THR A 209 23.66 -3.37 5.49
C THR A 209 24.56 -2.54 6.40
N THR A 210 23.94 -1.77 7.29
CA THR A 210 24.64 -1.11 8.39
C THR A 210 24.47 -2.01 9.59
N ASP A 211 25.59 -2.61 10.04
CA ASP A 211 25.66 -3.34 11.30
C ASP A 211 25.42 -2.36 12.44
N VAL A 212 24.16 -2.25 12.88
CA VAL A 212 23.80 -1.59 14.14
C VAL A 212 22.94 -2.57 14.91
N ALA A 213 23.62 -3.40 15.70
CA ALA A 213 23.01 -4.23 16.72
C ALA A 213 22.63 -3.36 17.92
N GLU A 214 21.36 -3.36 18.30
CA GLU A 214 20.97 -3.04 19.69
C GLU A 214 19.70 -3.81 20.07
N LYS A 215 19.86 -4.69 21.06
CA LYS A 215 18.82 -5.47 21.74
C LYS A 215 18.04 -4.57 22.69
N VAL A 216 16.70 -4.69 22.71
CA VAL A 216 15.88 -4.38 23.89
C VAL A 216 14.73 -5.38 23.98
N GLU A 217 14.59 -6.02 25.14
CA GLU A 217 13.58 -7.02 25.49
C GLU A 217 12.30 -6.38 26.07
N ALA A 218 11.19 -7.12 25.96
CA ALA A 218 9.82 -6.83 26.48
C ALA A 218 9.70 -7.23 27.98
N PRO A 219 8.51 -7.42 28.64
CA PRO A 219 7.09 -7.19 28.27
C PRO A 219 6.19 -6.61 29.41
N VAL A 220 4.88 -6.35 29.17
CA VAL A 220 3.82 -6.33 30.22
C VAL A 220 2.45 -6.73 29.67
N GLU A 221 1.82 -7.75 30.27
CA GLU A 221 0.41 -8.18 30.14
C GLU A 221 -0.53 -7.40 31.06
N LYS A 222 -1.85 -7.34 30.76
CA LYS A 222 -2.93 -7.41 31.78
C LYS A 222 -4.35 -7.62 31.22
N GLU A 223 -4.97 -8.68 31.77
CA GLU A 223 -6.35 -9.07 32.08
C GLU A 223 -7.61 -8.41 31.48
N VAL A 224 -8.58 -9.30 31.23
CA VAL A 224 -9.94 -9.10 30.69
C VAL A 224 -10.97 -9.25 31.82
N VAL A 225 -12.01 -8.42 31.82
CA VAL A 225 -13.19 -8.52 32.72
C VAL A 225 -14.45 -8.79 31.89
N THR A 226 -15.23 -9.81 32.29
CA THR A 226 -16.50 -10.23 31.67
C THR A 226 -17.71 -9.84 32.52
N VAL A 227 -18.83 -9.51 31.85
CA VAL A 227 -20.15 -9.23 32.44
C VAL A 227 -21.21 -10.09 31.74
N GLU A 228 -22.02 -10.82 32.50
CA GLU A 228 -23.07 -11.73 32.00
C GLU A 228 -24.45 -11.07 31.85
N LYS A 229 -25.23 -11.55 30.86
CA LYS A 229 -26.68 -11.37 30.71
C LYS A 229 -27.27 -12.51 29.82
N PRO A 230 -28.62 -12.70 29.77
CA PRO A 230 -29.35 -13.88 30.24
C PRO A 230 -29.65 -14.96 29.17
N THR A 231 -30.05 -16.12 29.68
CA THR A 231 -30.13 -17.45 29.04
C THR A 231 -31.34 -17.63 28.10
N ILE A 232 -31.08 -17.97 26.84
CA ILE A 232 -32.02 -18.67 25.94
C ILE A 232 -31.49 -20.11 25.81
N ILE A 233 -32.35 -21.11 26.08
CA ILE A 233 -31.99 -22.53 25.99
C ILE A 233 -31.97 -22.93 24.52
N ASP A 234 -30.87 -22.62 23.86
CA ASP A 234 -30.55 -23.13 22.54
C ASP A 234 -29.90 -24.51 22.68
N SER A 235 -30.58 -25.56 22.21
CA SER A 235 -30.01 -26.91 22.19
C SER A 235 -28.85 -26.96 21.20
N LYS A 236 -27.63 -26.81 21.71
CA LYS A 236 -26.40 -26.90 20.92
C LYS A 236 -26.25 -28.30 20.32
N ILE A 237 -25.80 -28.37 19.08
CA ILE A 237 -25.42 -29.61 18.38
C ILE A 237 -23.92 -29.63 18.16
N LYS A 238 -23.31 -30.81 18.08
CA LYS A 238 -21.88 -30.99 17.88
C LYS A 238 -21.57 -31.42 16.44
N CYS A 239 -20.71 -30.67 15.75
CA CYS A 239 -20.34 -30.97 14.36
C CYS A 239 -19.58 -32.31 14.26
N GLY A 240 -20.08 -33.25 13.48
CA GLY A 240 -19.46 -34.55 13.24
C GLY A 240 -18.15 -34.49 12.43
N HIS A 241 -17.76 -33.33 11.90
CA HIS A 241 -16.48 -33.14 11.20
C HIS A 241 -15.39 -32.55 12.11
N CYS A 242 -15.66 -31.42 12.76
CA CYS A 242 -14.65 -30.68 13.55
C CYS A 242 -14.93 -30.65 15.06
N SER A 243 -15.99 -31.34 15.53
CA SER A 243 -16.41 -31.37 16.94
C SER A 243 -16.85 -30.05 17.56
N GLU A 244 -17.02 -28.99 16.76
CA GLU A 244 -17.50 -27.68 17.25
C GLU A 244 -18.97 -27.74 17.68
N GLU A 245 -19.30 -27.14 18.82
CA GLU A 245 -20.67 -27.04 19.33
C GLU A 245 -21.30 -25.71 18.92
N PHE A 246 -22.50 -25.76 18.35
CA PHE A 246 -23.19 -24.55 17.88
C PHE A 246 -24.71 -24.73 17.90
N VAL A 247 -25.42 -23.61 17.85
CA VAL A 247 -26.89 -23.57 17.78
C VAL A 247 -27.32 -23.67 16.31
N PRO A 248 -28.10 -24.68 15.90
CA PRO A 248 -28.54 -24.80 14.53
C PRO A 248 -29.61 -23.76 14.18
N THR A 249 -29.48 -23.12 13.02
CA THR A 249 -30.54 -22.25 12.46
C THR A 249 -31.75 -23.10 12.04
N GLU A 250 -32.98 -22.66 12.38
CA GLU A 250 -34.19 -23.43 12.06
C GLU A 250 -34.55 -23.48 10.57
N LEU A 251 -34.00 -22.55 9.76
CA LEU A 251 -34.34 -22.40 8.34
C LEU A 251 -33.15 -22.80 7.46
N GLY A 252 -33.31 -23.90 6.71
CA GLY A 252 -32.39 -24.33 5.65
C GLY A 252 -31.41 -25.44 6.05
N MET A 253 -30.34 -25.57 5.25
CA MET A 253 -29.27 -26.54 5.51
C MET A 253 -28.39 -26.06 6.68
N ILE A 254 -28.22 -26.90 7.70
CA ILE A 254 -27.43 -26.58 8.90
C ILE A 254 -25.94 -26.65 8.54
N LYS A 255 -25.25 -25.51 8.59
CA LYS A 255 -23.81 -25.41 8.33
C LYS A 255 -23.04 -25.19 9.64
N CYS A 256 -21.97 -25.94 9.85
CA CYS A 256 -21.06 -25.68 10.96
C CYS A 256 -20.38 -24.31 10.78
N PRO A 257 -20.40 -23.41 11.79
CA PRO A 257 -19.82 -22.07 11.68
C PRO A 257 -18.29 -22.08 11.55
N LYS A 258 -17.62 -23.14 12.04
CA LYS A 258 -16.16 -23.24 12.05
C LYS A 258 -15.59 -23.87 10.78
N CYS A 259 -16.16 -24.99 10.35
CA CYS A 259 -15.62 -25.75 9.21
C CYS A 259 -16.50 -25.72 7.96
N PHE A 260 -17.70 -25.13 8.02
CA PHE A 260 -18.64 -25.04 6.89
C PHE A 260 -19.12 -26.38 6.33
N ALA A 261 -18.94 -27.50 7.06
CA ALA A 261 -19.58 -28.77 6.74
C ALA A 261 -21.10 -28.64 6.90
N ILE A 262 -21.86 -29.31 6.02
CA ILE A 262 -23.31 -29.40 6.15
C ILE A 262 -23.62 -30.63 7.01
N VAL A 263 -24.36 -30.41 8.09
CA VAL A 263 -24.72 -31.44 9.07
C VAL A 263 -26.24 -31.59 9.18
N ASP A 264 -26.70 -32.70 9.74
CA ASP A 264 -28.10 -32.88 10.13
C ASP A 264 -28.40 -32.25 11.50
N LYS A 265 -29.66 -32.37 11.96
CA LYS A 265 -30.10 -31.88 13.29
C LYS A 265 -29.41 -32.58 14.46
N ALA A 266 -28.77 -33.73 14.24
CA ALA A 266 -27.97 -34.43 15.25
C ALA A 266 -26.48 -34.04 15.18
N GLY A 267 -26.10 -33.16 14.25
CA GLY A 267 -24.72 -32.76 14.01
C GLY A 267 -23.93 -33.75 13.15
N LYS A 268 -24.53 -34.83 12.63
CA LYS A 268 -23.86 -35.78 11.74
C LYS A 268 -23.60 -35.13 10.39
N MET A 269 -22.39 -35.29 9.87
CA MET A 269 -21.99 -34.72 8.59
C MET A 269 -22.74 -35.36 7.41
N ILE A 270 -23.46 -34.54 6.63
CA ILE A 270 -24.09 -34.92 5.36
C ILE A 270 -23.13 -34.63 4.21
N TYR A 271 -22.48 -33.46 4.24
CA TYR A 271 -21.48 -33.06 3.25
C TYR A 271 -20.24 -32.47 3.95
N PRO A 272 -19.03 -32.72 3.41
CA PRO A 272 -17.80 -32.11 3.92
C PRO A 272 -17.83 -30.57 3.76
N PRO A 273 -16.85 -29.84 4.33
CA PRO A 273 -16.69 -28.39 4.17
C PRO A 273 -16.95 -27.88 2.75
N GLN A 274 -17.95 -27.00 2.60
CA GLN A 274 -18.36 -26.44 1.32
C GLN A 274 -17.65 -25.12 1.03
N ILE A 275 -16.32 -25.14 0.97
CA ILE A 275 -15.49 -23.95 0.71
C ILE A 275 -15.34 -23.78 -0.81
N PHE A 276 -15.87 -22.69 -1.38
CA PHE A 276 -15.79 -22.40 -2.81
C PHE A 276 -14.68 -21.40 -3.12
N ASP A 277 -13.60 -21.91 -3.68
CA ASP A 277 -12.40 -21.21 -4.13
C ASP A 277 -12.46 -20.87 -5.62
N PHE A 278 -13.65 -20.64 -6.18
CA PHE A 278 -13.85 -20.24 -7.57
C PHE A 278 -15.15 -19.47 -7.72
N HIS A 279 -15.32 -18.77 -8.85
CA HIS A 279 -16.53 -18.02 -9.16
C HIS A 279 -17.16 -18.50 -10.46
N ILE A 280 -18.43 -18.89 -10.40
CA ILE A 280 -19.24 -19.29 -11.56
C ILE A 280 -20.72 -19.10 -11.26
N ASN A 281 -21.47 -18.61 -12.25
CA ASN A 281 -22.93 -18.60 -12.22
C ASN A 281 -23.46 -19.84 -12.96
N CYS A 282 -24.58 -20.40 -12.50
CA CYS A 282 -25.17 -21.54 -13.18
C CYS A 282 -25.47 -21.19 -14.64
N LYS A 283 -25.00 -22.00 -15.58
CA LYS A 283 -25.23 -21.77 -17.02
C LYS A 283 -26.71 -21.80 -17.40
N HIS A 284 -27.55 -22.42 -16.57
CA HIS A 284 -28.98 -22.55 -16.82
C HIS A 284 -29.82 -21.48 -16.11
N CYS A 285 -29.67 -21.32 -14.78
CA CYS A 285 -30.52 -20.39 -14.00
C CYS A 285 -29.81 -19.11 -13.57
N HIS A 286 -28.53 -18.93 -13.91
CA HIS A 286 -27.70 -17.77 -13.60
C HIS A 286 -27.52 -17.44 -12.10
N VAL A 287 -27.98 -18.31 -11.19
CA VAL A 287 -27.78 -18.18 -9.75
C VAL A 287 -26.46 -18.85 -9.34
N SER A 288 -25.73 -18.23 -8.41
CA SER A 288 -24.55 -18.81 -7.76
C SER A 288 -24.95 -19.50 -6.44
N ASN A 289 -25.52 -20.69 -6.56
CA ASN A 289 -25.94 -21.52 -5.42
C ASN A 289 -25.53 -22.97 -5.69
N TRP A 290 -24.41 -23.38 -5.11
CA TRP A 290 -23.70 -24.61 -5.48
C TRP A 290 -23.52 -25.55 -4.30
N LEU A 291 -23.45 -26.84 -4.59
CA LEU A 291 -23.08 -27.92 -3.68
C LEU A 291 -21.96 -28.74 -4.31
N LYS A 292 -20.81 -28.87 -3.65
CA LYS A 292 -19.73 -29.76 -4.11
C LYS A 292 -20.14 -31.21 -3.86
N THR A 293 -20.34 -31.97 -4.93
CA THR A 293 -20.67 -33.41 -4.86
C THR A 293 -19.41 -34.27 -4.87
N LYS A 294 -18.32 -33.78 -5.47
CA LYS A 294 -17.01 -34.44 -5.49
C LYS A 294 -15.88 -33.41 -5.49
N ALA A 295 -14.85 -33.65 -4.68
CA ALA A 295 -13.67 -32.80 -4.57
C ALA A 295 -12.47 -33.43 -5.30
N GLY A 296 -11.61 -32.59 -5.89
CA GLY A 296 -10.41 -33.00 -6.61
C GLY A 296 -9.50 -31.81 -6.95
N ASP A 297 -8.21 -32.12 -7.14
CA ASP A 297 -7.15 -31.12 -7.36
C ASP A 297 -7.04 -30.66 -8.81
N GLU A 298 -7.70 -31.29 -9.78
CA GLU A 298 -7.73 -30.84 -11.18
C GLU A 298 -9.15 -30.55 -11.67
N SER A 299 -10.13 -31.29 -11.14
CA SER A 299 -11.55 -31.04 -11.38
C SER A 299 -12.38 -31.26 -10.12
N ILE A 300 -13.56 -30.65 -10.09
CA ILE A 300 -14.59 -30.87 -9.07
C ILE A 300 -15.96 -31.06 -9.74
N GLU A 301 -16.85 -31.77 -9.06
CA GLU A 301 -18.24 -31.88 -9.47
C GLU A 301 -19.11 -31.04 -8.54
N VAL A 302 -19.99 -30.23 -9.12
CA VAL A 302 -20.90 -29.34 -8.40
C VAL A 302 -22.34 -29.52 -8.89
N ARG A 303 -23.30 -29.41 -7.97
CA ARG A 303 -24.73 -29.36 -8.27
C ARG A 303 -25.26 -27.96 -7.99
N CYS A 304 -26.01 -27.39 -8.92
CA CYS A 304 -26.76 -26.17 -8.66
C CYS A 304 -27.96 -26.49 -7.76
N MET A 305 -28.07 -25.85 -6.61
CA MET A 305 -29.16 -26.12 -5.66
C MET A 305 -30.49 -25.47 -6.08
N THR A 306 -30.48 -24.58 -7.07
CA THR A 306 -31.70 -23.94 -7.60
C THR A 306 -32.35 -24.76 -8.72
N CYS A 307 -31.57 -25.25 -9.68
CA CYS A 307 -32.09 -25.99 -10.85
C CYS A 307 -31.68 -27.47 -10.88
N SER A 308 -30.97 -27.95 -9.86
CA SER A 308 -30.51 -29.33 -9.70
C SER A 308 -29.54 -29.88 -10.76
N ARG A 309 -29.14 -29.07 -11.77
CA ARG A 309 -28.16 -29.48 -12.78
C ARG A 309 -26.76 -29.67 -12.18
N GLU A 310 -26.04 -30.65 -12.69
CA GLU A 310 -24.69 -31.00 -12.25
C GLU A 310 -23.64 -30.60 -13.30
N TYR A 311 -22.49 -30.14 -12.83
CA TYR A 311 -21.38 -29.68 -13.68
C TYR A 311 -20.05 -30.22 -13.17
N GLU A 312 -19.17 -30.61 -14.08
CA GLU A 312 -17.75 -30.80 -13.83
C GLU A 312 -17.01 -29.49 -14.17
N LEU A 313 -16.32 -28.95 -13.17
CA LEU A 313 -15.45 -27.78 -13.31
C LEU A 313 -14.00 -28.26 -13.38
N ILE A 314 -13.33 -27.97 -14.48
CA ILE A 314 -11.91 -28.29 -14.69
C ILE A 314 -11.11 -27.01 -14.53
N PHE A 315 -10.08 -27.05 -13.70
CA PHE A 315 -9.27 -25.89 -13.38
C PHE A 315 -8.02 -25.81 -14.25
N ALA A 316 -7.53 -24.58 -14.47
CA ALA A 316 -6.21 -24.39 -15.05
C ALA A 316 -5.14 -24.85 -14.05
N LYS A 317 -4.09 -25.52 -14.54
CA LYS A 317 -2.90 -25.74 -13.71
C LYS A 317 -2.37 -24.38 -13.28
N VAL A 318 -2.22 -24.20 -11.97
CA VAL A 318 -1.60 -23.00 -11.40
C VAL A 318 -0.22 -22.92 -12.02
N LYS A 319 0.00 -21.95 -12.92
CA LYS A 319 1.37 -21.59 -13.28
C LYS A 319 2.00 -21.12 -11.97
N GLU A 320 3.14 -21.71 -11.59
CA GLU A 320 3.90 -21.22 -10.45
C GLU A 320 3.93 -19.69 -10.51
N LYS A 321 3.49 -19.03 -9.42
CA LYS A 321 3.58 -17.58 -9.32
C LYS A 321 5.01 -17.23 -9.70
N SER A 322 5.18 -16.42 -10.74
CA SER A 322 6.53 -15.99 -11.09
C SER A 322 7.07 -15.24 -9.87
N VAL A 323 8.31 -15.52 -9.50
CA VAL A 323 9.03 -14.87 -8.38
C VAL A 323 8.92 -13.33 -8.44
N ILE A 324 8.61 -12.79 -9.63
CA ILE A 324 8.39 -11.37 -9.90
C ILE A 324 7.13 -10.82 -9.20
N SER A 325 6.03 -11.58 -9.02
CA SER A 325 4.83 -11.05 -8.35
C SER A 325 5.06 -10.77 -6.87
N ASP A 326 5.96 -11.52 -6.24
CA ASP A 326 6.28 -11.37 -4.83
C ASP A 326 7.38 -10.32 -4.62
N MET A 327 8.11 -9.96 -5.67
CA MET A 327 9.14 -8.91 -5.68
C MET A 327 8.60 -7.51 -6.01
N CYS A 328 7.37 -7.39 -6.54
CA CYS A 328 6.81 -6.11 -6.97
C CYS A 328 5.47 -5.84 -6.30
N LEU A 329 5.43 -4.80 -5.45
CA LEU A 329 4.18 -4.24 -4.93
C LEU A 329 3.42 -3.54 -6.07
N PHE A 330 2.37 -4.17 -6.55
CA PHE A 330 1.42 -3.56 -7.49
C PHE A 330 0.17 -3.06 -6.77
N VAL A 331 -0.39 -1.95 -7.27
CA VAL A 331 -1.69 -1.43 -6.84
C VAL A 331 -2.79 -2.19 -7.56
N TYR A 332 -3.77 -2.71 -6.83
CA TYR A 332 -4.95 -3.34 -7.39
C TYR A 332 -6.21 -2.55 -7.03
N ALA A 333 -7.23 -2.67 -7.87
CA ALA A 333 -8.57 -2.18 -7.61
C ALA A 333 -9.54 -3.37 -7.66
N THR A 334 -10.31 -3.57 -6.59
CA THR A 334 -11.32 -4.63 -6.48
C THR A 334 -12.59 -4.06 -5.85
N ALA A 335 -13.66 -4.84 -5.81
CA ALA A 335 -14.92 -4.46 -5.17
C ALA A 335 -15.34 -5.51 -4.15
N LYS A 336 -15.77 -5.08 -2.97
CA LYS A 336 -16.41 -5.94 -1.96
C LYS A 336 -17.77 -5.41 -1.57
N ASN A 337 -18.74 -6.31 -1.59
CA ASN A 337 -20.09 -6.00 -1.15
C ASN A 337 -20.09 -5.91 0.37
N CYS A 338 -20.78 -4.90 0.90
CA CYS A 338 -21.02 -4.77 2.35
C CYS A 338 -21.94 -5.88 2.82
N ASP A 339 -21.54 -6.59 3.88
CA ASP A 339 -22.31 -7.71 4.42
C ASP A 339 -23.69 -7.31 4.95
N GLN A 340 -23.87 -6.05 5.39
CA GLN A 340 -25.15 -5.56 5.90
C GLN A 340 -26.11 -5.05 4.81
N CYS A 341 -25.62 -4.26 3.84
CA CYS A 341 -26.50 -3.57 2.90
C CYS A 341 -26.29 -3.96 1.42
N GLY A 342 -25.37 -4.88 1.14
CA GLY A 342 -25.04 -5.35 -0.22
C GLY A 342 -24.36 -4.32 -1.12
N HIS A 343 -24.12 -3.09 -0.64
CA HIS A 343 -23.49 -2.05 -1.43
C HIS A 343 -22.05 -2.43 -1.80
N SER A 344 -21.72 -2.34 -3.09
CA SER A 344 -20.39 -2.67 -3.60
C SER A 344 -19.40 -1.54 -3.30
N ASN A 345 -18.48 -1.80 -2.37
CA ASN A 345 -17.43 -0.87 -1.98
C ASN A 345 -16.19 -1.11 -2.86
N GLN A 346 -15.79 -0.08 -3.60
CA GLN A 346 -14.54 -0.09 -4.36
C GLN A 346 -13.36 0.04 -3.40
N ILE A 347 -12.37 -0.81 -3.62
CA ILE A 347 -11.20 -1.03 -2.76
C ILE A 347 -9.98 -0.93 -3.64
N THR A 348 -9.15 0.07 -3.38
CA THR A 348 -7.80 0.16 -3.94
C THR A 348 -6.79 -0.22 -2.87
N GLY A 349 -5.88 -1.13 -3.19
CA GLY A 349 -4.90 -1.65 -2.23
C GLY A 349 -3.57 -1.96 -2.91
N ILE A 350 -2.58 -2.35 -2.11
CA ILE A 350 -1.27 -2.78 -2.57
C ILE A 350 -1.15 -4.28 -2.29
N SER A 351 -0.66 -5.06 -3.24
CA SER A 351 -0.58 -6.53 -3.19
C SER A 351 0.18 -7.14 -2.00
N GLY A 352 0.93 -6.36 -1.23
CA GLY A 352 1.57 -6.80 0.02
C GLY A 352 0.73 -6.63 1.28
N VAL A 353 -0.50 -6.08 1.18
CA VAL A 353 -1.41 -5.90 2.32
C VAL A 353 -2.33 -7.10 2.42
N MET A 354 -2.18 -7.90 3.49
CA MET A 354 -2.91 -9.16 3.65
C MET A 354 -4.33 -8.97 4.20
N SER A 355 -4.58 -7.88 4.92
CA SER A 355 -5.91 -7.57 5.44
C SER A 355 -6.15 -6.06 5.51
N ARG A 356 -7.40 -5.64 5.38
CA ARG A 356 -7.81 -4.24 5.58
C ARG A 356 -9.22 -4.13 6.15
N SER A 357 -9.40 -3.22 7.09
CA SER A 357 -10.72 -2.77 7.50
C SER A 357 -11.29 -1.80 6.47
N ILE A 358 -12.56 -1.96 6.11
CA ILE A 358 -13.27 -1.02 5.25
C ILE A 358 -14.59 -0.58 5.88
N THR A 359 -14.89 0.70 5.72
CA THR A 359 -16.17 1.29 6.11
C THR A 359 -17.10 1.33 4.89
N CYS A 360 -18.30 0.77 5.01
CA CYS A 360 -19.30 0.83 3.95
C CYS A 360 -19.77 2.27 3.73
N LYS A 361 -19.63 2.79 2.50
CA LYS A 361 -20.04 4.16 2.16
C LYS A 361 -21.54 4.43 2.30
N LYS A 362 -22.37 3.37 2.29
CA LYS A 362 -23.83 3.50 2.36
C LYS A 362 -24.38 3.42 3.78
N CYS A 363 -23.88 2.50 4.60
CA CYS A 363 -24.45 2.23 5.93
C CYS A 363 -23.48 2.47 7.09
N GLY A 364 -22.20 2.77 6.83
CA GLY A 364 -21.21 3.05 7.85
C GLY A 364 -20.63 1.82 8.55
N LEU A 365 -21.05 0.59 8.19
CA LEU A 365 -20.48 -0.63 8.78
C LEU A 365 -18.99 -0.76 8.49
N GLU A 366 -18.18 -0.98 9.52
CA GLU A 366 -16.77 -1.35 9.40
C GLU A 366 -16.62 -2.87 9.42
N PHE A 367 -15.86 -3.42 8.46
CA PHE A 367 -15.60 -4.85 8.37
C PHE A 367 -14.24 -5.14 7.73
N ASP A 368 -13.61 -6.23 8.17
CA ASP A 368 -12.30 -6.65 7.68
C ASP A 368 -12.38 -7.50 6.42
N ILE A 369 -11.44 -7.27 5.51
CA ILE A 369 -11.25 -8.06 4.30
C ILE A 369 -9.88 -8.69 4.36
N ASP A 370 -9.84 -10.02 4.30
CA ASP A 370 -8.65 -10.84 4.08
C ASP A 370 -8.41 -10.95 2.55
N LEU A 371 -7.26 -10.45 2.11
CA LEU A 371 -6.88 -10.31 0.70
C LEU A 371 -6.05 -11.49 0.21
N GLU A 372 -5.36 -12.22 1.08
CA GLU A 372 -4.62 -13.44 0.71
C GLU A 372 -5.56 -14.56 0.24
N LYS A 373 -6.69 -14.72 0.95
CA LYS A 373 -7.67 -15.76 0.63
C LYS A 373 -8.44 -15.49 -0.66
N ASP A 374 -8.47 -14.25 -1.12
CA ASP A 374 -9.28 -13.84 -2.26
C ASP A 374 -8.55 -14.04 -3.62
N ASP A 375 -7.21 -14.06 -3.60
CA ASP A 375 -6.34 -14.35 -4.75
C ASP A 375 -6.13 -15.86 -4.99
N ALA A 376 -6.45 -16.71 -4.03
CA ALA A 376 -6.34 -18.17 -4.17
C ALA A 376 -7.50 -18.80 -4.96
N LYS A 377 -8.24 -18.02 -5.76
CA LYS A 377 -9.34 -18.56 -6.54
C LYS A 377 -8.83 -19.35 -7.74
N ARG A 378 -9.19 -20.63 -7.80
CA ARG A 378 -8.88 -21.51 -8.91
C ARG A 378 -9.55 -21.01 -10.17
N ILE A 379 -8.75 -20.80 -11.22
CA ILE A 379 -9.23 -20.36 -12.52
C ILE A 379 -9.91 -21.55 -13.21
N ILE A 380 -11.19 -21.40 -13.54
CA ILE A 380 -11.95 -22.43 -14.27
C ILE A 380 -11.52 -22.39 -15.74
N LYS A 381 -10.92 -23.49 -16.21
CA LYS A 381 -10.53 -23.68 -17.62
C LYS A 381 -11.72 -24.11 -18.47
N SER A 382 -12.57 -25.00 -17.95
CA SER A 382 -13.77 -25.46 -18.66
C SER A 382 -14.86 -25.95 -17.72
N VAL A 383 -16.10 -25.87 -18.20
CA VAL A 383 -17.31 -26.28 -17.48
C VAL A 383 -18.09 -27.24 -18.37
N LYS A 384 -18.24 -28.49 -17.92
CA LYS A 384 -19.00 -29.54 -18.62
C LYS A 384 -20.25 -29.87 -17.81
N GLU A 385 -21.41 -29.93 -18.45
CA GLU A 385 -22.64 -30.40 -17.79
C GLU A 385 -22.62 -31.93 -17.70
N ILE A 386 -22.94 -32.47 -16.54
CA ILE A 386 -23.00 -33.92 -16.30
C ILE A 386 -24.44 -34.37 -16.58
N ILE A 387 -24.67 -34.90 -17.78
CA ILE A 387 -25.95 -35.49 -18.15
C ILE A 387 -25.94 -36.94 -17.67
N LYS A 388 -26.72 -37.25 -16.62
CA LYS A 388 -26.91 -38.64 -16.20
C LYS A 388 -27.84 -39.31 -17.20
N SER A 389 -27.41 -40.44 -17.74
CA SER A 389 -28.10 -41.22 -18.79
C SER A 389 -29.48 -41.78 -18.41
N LYS A 390 -30.05 -41.39 -17.25
CA LYS A 390 -31.42 -41.75 -16.88
C LYS A 390 -32.51 -40.89 -17.54
N ASP A 391 -32.12 -39.82 -18.24
CA ASP A 391 -33.04 -38.91 -18.94
C ASP A 391 -33.05 -39.10 -20.48
N ILE A 392 -32.50 -40.21 -21.00
CA ILE A 392 -32.57 -40.58 -22.43
C ILE A 392 -33.40 -41.88 -22.59
N ALA A 393 -34.53 -41.96 -21.89
CA ALA A 393 -35.52 -43.03 -22.06
C ALA A 393 -36.87 -42.43 -22.44
#